data_AF-A0A849DH61-F1
#
_entry.id   AF-A0A849DH61-F1
#
_cell.length_a   1.000
_cell.length_b   1.000
_cell.length_c   1.000
_cell.angle_alpha   90.00
_cell.angle_beta   90.00
_cell.angle_gamma   90.00
#
_symmetry.space_group_name_H-M   'P 1'
#
loop_
_entity.id
_entity.type
_entity.pdbx_description
1 polymer ?
#
loop_
_entity_poly.entity_id
_entity_poly.type
_entity_poly.pdbx_seq_one_letter_code
_entity_poly.pdbx_strand_id
1 'polypeptide(L)'
;MTRYGIDRDRGELMAMWETGYGAVAHHVAPLPDGFNDHGRQGLAAEMSGLSKALWRCYTHPASAADSLEVNSEGWRREQTRAGFTSVVDHIRQPNLPDNHGSLIVSYDPVEEYANRIGRWLHRADHGDLTAAVVAEVEAELAAVERAELGDLSGRAVQAVQLTRQDASPVQAAAADQILAREPLGGEELFLGLDPTSACVAAAHWLRAAAEVTAAEPVKSSETGSCS
;
A
#
# COMPACT_ATOMS: atom_id res chain seq x y z
N MET A 1 3.46 3.22 -3.63
CA MET A 1 3.41 1.99 -4.44
C MET A 1 4.75 1.80 -5.12
N THR A 2 5.26 0.57 -5.12
CA THR A 2 6.55 0.20 -5.70
C THR A 2 6.50 0.33 -7.22
N ARG A 3 7.46 1.06 -7.78
CA ARG A 3 7.71 1.13 -9.22
C ARG A 3 8.87 0.22 -9.54
N TYR A 4 8.67 -0.64 -10.53
CA TYR A 4 9.72 -1.50 -11.05
C TYR A 4 10.27 -0.91 -12.34
N GLY A 5 11.58 -1.03 -12.52
CA GLY A 5 12.30 -0.48 -13.67
C GLY A 5 13.50 -1.33 -14.05
N ILE A 6 14.06 -1.05 -15.21
CA ILE A 6 15.23 -1.77 -15.72
C ILE A 6 16.43 -0.83 -15.70
N ASP A 7 17.48 -1.21 -14.98
CA ASP A 7 18.81 -0.64 -15.17
C ASP A 7 19.37 -1.25 -16.47
N ARG A 8 19.45 -0.43 -17.52
CA ARG A 8 19.90 -0.89 -18.85
C ARG A 8 21.39 -1.12 -18.91
N ASP A 9 22.17 -0.37 -18.14
CA ASP A 9 23.63 -0.47 -18.17
C ASP A 9 24.08 -1.75 -17.47
N ARG A 10 23.35 -2.16 -16.43
CA ARG A 10 23.62 -3.40 -15.67
C ARG A 10 22.80 -4.59 -16.13
N GLY A 11 21.71 -4.36 -16.86
CA GLY A 11 20.76 -5.42 -17.21
C GLY A 11 20.03 -5.95 -15.98
N GLU A 12 19.64 -5.09 -15.04
CA GLU A 12 19.06 -5.48 -13.75
C GLU A 12 17.61 -5.00 -13.62
N LEU A 13 16.78 -5.81 -12.98
CA LEU A 13 15.45 -5.42 -12.51
C LEU A 13 15.58 -4.74 -11.15
N MET A 14 15.01 -3.55 -11.05
CA MET A 14 15.05 -2.69 -9.86
C MET A 14 13.64 -2.43 -9.35
N ALA A 15 13.48 -2.40 -8.03
CA ALA A 15 12.29 -1.93 -7.32
C ALA A 15 12.58 -0.57 -6.68
N MET A 16 11.65 0.37 -6.76
CA MET A 16 11.79 1.71 -6.18
C MET A 16 10.52 2.12 -5.48
N TRP A 17 10.64 2.73 -4.30
CA TRP A 17 9.48 3.22 -3.57
C TRP A 17 9.77 4.42 -2.69
N GLU A 18 8.74 5.22 -2.45
CA GLU A 18 8.79 6.41 -1.60
C GLU A 18 8.71 6.05 -0.11
N THR A 19 9.42 6.81 0.72
CA THR A 19 9.47 6.69 2.19
C THR A 19 8.95 7.91 2.93
N GLY A 20 8.39 8.89 2.20
CA GLY A 20 7.96 10.17 2.73
C GLY A 20 9.03 11.26 2.75
N TYR A 21 10.32 10.89 2.85
CA TYR A 21 11.45 11.82 2.71
C TYR A 21 12.11 11.79 1.31
N GLY A 22 11.87 10.71 0.57
CA GLY A 22 12.42 10.46 -0.76
C GLY A 22 12.21 9.02 -1.15
N ALA A 23 12.95 8.55 -2.16
CA ALA A 23 12.82 7.20 -2.68
C ALA A 23 14.01 6.30 -2.29
N VAL A 24 13.72 5.03 -2.05
CA VAL A 24 14.72 3.96 -1.94
C VAL A 24 14.65 3.11 -3.20
N ALA A 25 15.82 2.68 -3.69
CA ALA A 25 15.95 1.71 -4.76
C ALA A 25 16.53 0.39 -4.21
N HIS A 26 16.02 -0.72 -4.70
CA HIS A 26 16.40 -2.07 -4.34
C HIS A 26 16.63 -2.90 -5.60
N HIS A 27 17.72 -3.64 -5.62
CA HIS A 27 18.00 -4.59 -6.68
C HIS A 27 17.19 -5.86 -6.48
N VAL A 28 16.40 -6.25 -7.49
CA VAL A 28 15.57 -7.47 -7.46
C VAL A 28 16.35 -8.64 -8.05
N ALA A 29 16.76 -8.55 -9.32
CA ALA A 29 17.41 -9.65 -10.02
C ALA A 29 18.18 -9.17 -11.25
N PRO A 30 19.29 -9.84 -11.63
CA PRO A 30 19.85 -9.71 -12.96
C PRO A 30 18.88 -10.28 -14.01
N LEU A 31 18.82 -9.66 -15.19
CA LEU A 31 17.99 -10.11 -16.31
C LEU A 31 18.83 -10.94 -17.29
N PRO A 32 18.32 -12.09 -17.75
CA PRO A 32 19.03 -12.91 -18.74
C PRO A 32 19.29 -12.15 -20.05
N ASP A 33 20.45 -12.36 -20.67
CA ASP A 33 20.82 -11.71 -21.93
C ASP A 33 19.85 -12.03 -23.09
N GLY A 34 19.26 -13.23 -23.08
CA GLY A 34 18.26 -13.64 -24.06
C GLY A 34 16.86 -13.05 -23.85
N PHE A 35 16.60 -12.41 -22.71
CA PHE A 35 15.30 -11.80 -22.43
C PHE A 35 15.25 -10.42 -23.09
N ASN A 36 14.54 -10.30 -24.22
CA ASN A 36 14.52 -9.09 -25.03
C ASN A 36 14.00 -7.85 -24.26
N ASP A 37 14.35 -6.65 -24.75
CA ASP A 37 14.00 -5.38 -24.11
C ASP A 37 12.50 -5.20 -23.87
N HIS A 38 11.67 -5.64 -24.82
CA HIS A 38 10.22 -5.60 -24.68
C HIS A 38 9.75 -6.46 -23.50
N GLY A 39 10.35 -7.63 -23.30
CA GLY A 39 10.07 -8.51 -22.18
C GLY A 39 10.55 -7.96 -20.85
N ARG A 40 11.76 -7.38 -20.82
CA ARG A 40 12.29 -6.71 -19.62
C ARG A 40 11.36 -5.58 -19.16
N GLN A 41 10.96 -4.71 -20.08
CA GLN A 41 10.05 -3.59 -19.79
C GLN A 41 8.64 -4.07 -19.46
N GLY A 42 8.14 -5.09 -20.16
CA GLY A 42 6.84 -5.69 -19.91
C GLY A 42 6.75 -6.28 -18.50
N LEU A 43 7.75 -7.06 -18.09
CA LEU A 43 7.82 -7.61 -16.72
C LEU A 43 7.79 -6.51 -15.66
N ALA A 44 8.64 -5.48 -15.79
CA ALA A 44 8.66 -4.35 -14.87
C ALA A 44 7.31 -3.60 -14.82
N ALA A 45 6.65 -3.43 -15.96
CA ALA A 45 5.34 -2.79 -16.04
C ALA A 45 4.26 -3.60 -15.30
N GLU A 46 4.21 -4.93 -15.51
CA GLU A 46 3.24 -5.80 -14.84
C GLU A 46 3.49 -5.90 -13.33
N MET A 47 4.75 -5.94 -12.88
CA MET A 47 5.09 -5.89 -11.46
C MET A 47 4.67 -4.57 -10.81
N SER A 48 4.83 -3.45 -11.52
CA SER A 48 4.34 -2.14 -11.05
C SER A 48 2.81 -2.11 -10.99
N GLY A 49 2.16 -2.75 -11.96
CA GLY A 49 0.70 -2.94 -12.00
C GLY A 49 0.19 -3.75 -10.81
N LEU A 50 0.87 -4.86 -10.48
CA LEU A 50 0.57 -5.67 -9.30
C LEU A 50 0.72 -4.85 -8.02
N SER A 51 1.87 -4.18 -7.81
CA SER A 51 2.07 -3.33 -6.62
C SER A 51 0.95 -2.30 -6.48
N LYS A 52 0.58 -1.63 -7.58
CA LYS A 52 -0.54 -0.69 -7.58
C LYS A 52 -1.86 -1.34 -7.16
N ALA A 53 -2.16 -2.54 -7.66
CA ALA A 53 -3.36 -3.28 -7.31
C ALA A 53 -3.37 -3.70 -5.83
N LEU A 54 -2.24 -4.19 -5.30
CA LEU A 54 -2.10 -4.57 -3.89
C LEU A 54 -2.29 -3.37 -2.95
N TRP A 55 -1.59 -2.25 -3.22
CA TRP A 55 -1.75 -1.02 -2.42
C TRP A 55 -3.12 -0.35 -2.60
N ARG A 56 -3.87 -0.69 -3.65
CA ARG A 56 -5.27 -0.27 -3.76
C ARG A 56 -6.13 -0.93 -2.69
N CYS A 57 -5.90 -2.20 -2.36
CA CYS A 57 -6.59 -2.88 -1.25
C CYS A 57 -6.32 -2.19 0.09
N TYR A 58 -5.08 -1.72 0.31
CA TYR A 58 -4.75 -0.94 1.49
C TYR A 58 -5.49 0.40 1.55
N THR A 59 -5.53 1.15 0.44
CA THR A 59 -6.18 2.48 0.39
C THR A 59 -7.70 2.43 0.34
N HIS A 60 -8.26 1.32 -0.14
CA HIS A 60 -9.70 1.11 -0.30
C HIS A 60 -10.11 -0.18 0.40
N PRO A 61 -10.03 -0.25 1.74
CA PRO A 61 -10.45 -1.44 2.46
C PRO A 61 -11.94 -1.71 2.26
N ALA A 62 -12.37 -2.97 2.43
CA ALA A 62 -13.79 -3.33 2.36
C ALA A 62 -14.63 -2.58 3.40
N SER A 63 -14.07 -2.32 4.60
CA SER A 63 -14.71 -1.55 5.68
C SER A 63 -15.09 -0.12 5.29
N ALA A 64 -14.45 0.44 4.26
CA ALA A 64 -14.74 1.79 3.76
C ALA A 64 -15.85 1.80 2.69
N ALA A 65 -16.40 0.65 2.30
CA ALA A 65 -17.48 0.58 1.33
C ALA A 65 -18.86 0.73 2.00
N ASP A 66 -19.83 1.26 1.25
CA ASP A 66 -21.19 1.48 1.75
C ASP A 66 -21.94 0.18 2.10
N SER A 67 -21.55 -0.94 1.49
CA SER A 67 -22.16 -2.25 1.69
C SER A 67 -21.13 -3.37 1.54
N LEU A 68 -21.35 -4.44 2.32
CA LEU A 68 -20.61 -5.70 2.28
C LEU A 68 -21.45 -6.86 1.72
N GLU A 69 -22.65 -6.59 1.21
CA GLU A 69 -23.52 -7.62 0.64
C GLU A 69 -22.90 -8.27 -0.60
N VAL A 70 -23.29 -9.51 -0.92
CA VAL A 70 -22.77 -10.23 -2.09
C VAL A 70 -23.00 -9.40 -3.36
N ASN A 71 -21.97 -9.31 -4.22
CA ASN A 71 -21.92 -8.46 -5.43
C ASN A 71 -21.88 -6.94 -5.19
N SER A 72 -21.75 -6.49 -3.93
CA SER A 72 -21.43 -5.08 -3.63
C SER A 72 -19.95 -4.78 -3.88
N GLU A 73 -19.59 -3.50 -3.83
CA GLU A 73 -18.19 -3.06 -3.91
C GLU A 73 -17.36 -3.56 -2.72
N GLY A 74 -17.89 -3.51 -1.49
CA GLY A 74 -17.19 -4.00 -0.31
C GLY A 74 -16.90 -5.49 -0.38
N TRP A 75 -17.87 -6.27 -0.86
CA TRP A 75 -17.67 -7.71 -1.11
C TRP A 75 -16.57 -7.97 -2.14
N ARG A 76 -16.54 -7.23 -3.27
CA ARG A 76 -15.46 -7.37 -4.26
C ARG A 76 -14.09 -7.03 -3.68
N ARG A 77 -13.98 -5.95 -2.91
CA ARG A 77 -12.73 -5.56 -2.23
C ARG A 77 -12.24 -6.63 -1.26
N GLU A 78 -13.16 -7.24 -0.51
CA GLU A 78 -12.85 -8.34 0.41
C GLU A 78 -12.35 -9.58 -0.34
N GLN A 79 -13.03 -9.96 -1.43
CA GLN A 79 -12.59 -11.07 -2.28
C GLN A 79 -11.19 -10.83 -2.86
N THR A 80 -10.92 -9.64 -3.42
CA THR A 80 -9.61 -9.29 -3.95
C THR A 80 -8.52 -9.33 -2.88
N ARG A 81 -8.81 -8.88 -1.66
CA ARG A 81 -7.85 -8.97 -0.55
C ARG A 81 -7.60 -10.42 -0.11
N ALA A 82 -8.63 -11.26 -0.12
CA ALA A 82 -8.49 -12.69 0.19
C ALA A 82 -7.64 -13.43 -0.86
N GLY A 83 -7.72 -13.01 -2.13
CA GLY A 83 -6.93 -13.53 -3.24
C GLY A 83 -5.42 -13.32 -3.12
N PHE A 84 -4.94 -12.52 -2.16
CA PHE A 84 -3.50 -12.32 -1.90
C PHE A 84 -2.78 -13.65 -1.66
N THR A 85 -3.45 -14.61 -1.02
CA THR A 85 -2.90 -15.93 -0.71
C THR A 85 -2.58 -16.76 -1.96
N SER A 86 -3.20 -16.47 -3.11
CA SER A 86 -3.01 -17.20 -4.36
C SER A 86 -2.11 -16.47 -5.37
N VAL A 87 -1.64 -15.26 -5.06
CA VAL A 87 -0.82 -14.43 -5.97
C VAL A 87 0.45 -15.17 -6.43
N VAL A 88 1.19 -15.77 -5.50
CA VAL A 88 2.42 -16.49 -5.82
C VAL A 88 2.12 -17.71 -6.70
N ASP A 89 1.02 -18.40 -6.45
CA ASP A 89 0.61 -19.55 -7.25
C ASP A 89 0.27 -19.13 -8.69
N HIS A 90 -0.43 -18.01 -8.87
CA HIS A 90 -0.70 -17.46 -10.21
C HIS A 90 0.55 -16.99 -10.96
N ILE A 91 1.61 -16.58 -10.26
CA ILE A 91 2.90 -16.27 -10.90
C ILE A 91 3.61 -17.55 -11.33
N ARG A 92 3.60 -18.59 -10.48
CA ARG A 92 4.27 -19.87 -10.75
C ARG A 92 3.54 -20.71 -11.78
N GLN A 93 2.21 -20.64 -11.80
CA GLN A 93 1.32 -21.40 -12.68
C GLN A 93 0.34 -20.42 -13.36
N PRO A 94 0.85 -19.56 -14.26
CA PRO A 94 0.00 -18.60 -14.93
C PRO A 94 -0.95 -19.30 -15.89
N ASN A 95 -2.11 -18.70 -16.12
CA ASN A 95 -2.96 -19.03 -17.25
C ASN A 95 -2.18 -18.79 -18.56
N LEU A 96 -1.85 -19.87 -19.25
CA LEU A 96 -1.21 -19.86 -20.58
C LEU A 96 -2.29 -19.98 -21.67
N PRO A 97 -2.03 -19.50 -22.90
CA PRO A 97 -2.92 -19.77 -24.03
C PRO A 97 -3.08 -21.28 -24.25
N ASP A 98 -4.31 -21.72 -24.50
CA ASP A 98 -4.59 -23.12 -24.83
C ASP A 98 -4.11 -23.50 -26.25
N ASN A 99 -4.35 -24.75 -26.64
CA ASN A 99 -3.97 -25.25 -27.98
C ASN A 99 -4.66 -24.51 -29.14
N HIS A 100 -5.72 -23.75 -28.86
CA HIS A 100 -6.45 -22.92 -29.83
C HIS A 100 -6.04 -21.43 -29.75
N GLY A 101 -5.08 -21.09 -28.89
CA GLY A 101 -4.61 -19.72 -28.67
C GLY A 101 -5.53 -18.88 -27.77
N SER A 102 -6.53 -19.48 -27.12
CA SER A 102 -7.44 -18.78 -26.21
C SER A 102 -6.82 -18.65 -24.82
N LEU A 103 -7.01 -17.50 -24.17
CA LEU A 103 -6.43 -17.18 -22.86
C LEU A 103 -7.52 -16.92 -21.82
N ILE A 104 -7.42 -17.60 -20.68
CA ILE A 104 -8.24 -17.30 -19.50
C ILE A 104 -7.65 -16.07 -18.80
N VAL A 105 -8.49 -15.05 -18.60
CA VAL A 105 -8.14 -13.77 -17.97
C VAL A 105 -8.99 -13.60 -16.72
N SER A 106 -8.37 -13.26 -15.59
CA SER A 106 -9.11 -12.98 -14.36
C SER A 106 -9.73 -11.59 -14.40
N TYR A 107 -10.92 -11.45 -13.83
CA TYR A 107 -11.52 -10.14 -13.59
C TYR A 107 -10.97 -9.47 -12.33
N ASP A 108 -10.34 -10.25 -11.44
CA ASP A 108 -9.62 -9.70 -10.31
C ASP A 108 -8.28 -9.11 -10.79
N PRO A 109 -8.03 -7.80 -10.60
CA PRO A 109 -6.79 -7.18 -11.03
C PRO A 109 -5.53 -7.78 -10.40
N VAL A 110 -5.59 -8.18 -9.12
CA VAL A 110 -4.43 -8.75 -8.40
C VAL A 110 -4.06 -10.09 -9.00
N GLU A 111 -5.04 -10.98 -9.19
CA GLU A 111 -4.82 -12.27 -9.84
C GLU A 111 -4.35 -12.10 -11.29
N GLU A 112 -4.97 -11.21 -12.05
CA GLU A 112 -4.63 -11.04 -13.45
C GLU A 112 -3.21 -10.47 -13.63
N TYR A 113 -2.79 -9.50 -12.80
CA TYR A 113 -1.39 -9.03 -12.82
C TYR A 113 -0.41 -10.14 -12.45
N ALA A 114 -0.74 -10.98 -11.46
CA ALA A 114 0.07 -12.14 -11.10
C ALA A 114 0.23 -13.12 -12.29
N ASN A 115 -0.87 -13.42 -12.97
CA ASN A 115 -0.85 -14.23 -14.20
C ASN A 115 -0.02 -13.60 -15.32
N ARG A 116 -0.10 -12.27 -15.52
CA ARG A 116 0.69 -11.55 -16.53
C ARG A 116 2.19 -11.61 -16.24
N ILE A 117 2.59 -11.42 -14.99
CA ILE A 117 3.97 -11.59 -14.54
C ILE A 117 4.44 -13.02 -14.83
N GLY A 118 3.67 -14.02 -14.41
CA GLY A 118 3.97 -15.42 -14.68
C GLY A 118 4.15 -15.73 -16.17
N ARG A 119 3.31 -15.16 -17.05
CA ARG A 119 3.45 -15.30 -18.51
C ARG A 119 4.72 -14.66 -19.07
N TRP A 120 5.23 -13.58 -18.47
CA TRP A 120 6.54 -13.02 -18.84
C TRP A 120 7.67 -13.95 -18.40
N LEU A 121 7.61 -14.44 -17.16
CA LEU A 121 8.61 -15.35 -16.59
C LEU A 121 8.66 -16.69 -17.35
N HIS A 122 7.51 -17.26 -17.69
CA HIS A 122 7.42 -18.48 -18.49
C HIS A 122 8.08 -18.31 -19.87
N ARG A 123 8.01 -17.12 -20.48
CA ARG A 123 8.68 -16.83 -21.75
C ARG A 123 10.17 -16.57 -21.61
N ALA A 124 10.60 -16.07 -20.44
CA ALA A 124 12.01 -15.90 -20.13
C ALA A 124 12.70 -17.26 -19.85
N ASP A 125 11.94 -18.27 -19.42
CA ASP A 125 12.39 -19.64 -19.13
C ASP A 125 13.65 -19.69 -18.25
N HIS A 126 13.65 -18.84 -17.21
CA HIS A 126 14.80 -18.69 -16.31
C HIS A 126 14.36 -18.87 -14.86
N GLY A 127 14.73 -20.01 -14.27
CA GLY A 127 14.33 -20.40 -12.91
C GLY A 127 14.74 -19.37 -11.85
N ASP A 128 15.97 -18.87 -11.91
CA ASP A 128 16.48 -17.91 -10.92
C ASP A 128 15.75 -16.57 -10.97
N LEU A 129 15.37 -16.10 -12.17
CA LEU A 129 14.58 -14.88 -12.33
C LEU A 129 13.18 -15.08 -11.75
N THR A 130 12.57 -16.24 -12.02
CA THR A 130 11.27 -16.60 -11.45
C THR A 130 11.33 -16.61 -9.92
N ALA A 131 12.35 -17.23 -9.33
CA ALA A 131 12.51 -17.30 -7.88
C ALA A 131 12.69 -15.90 -7.26
N ALA A 132 13.52 -15.05 -7.87
CA ALA A 132 13.75 -13.69 -7.39
C ALA A 132 12.50 -12.80 -7.50
N VAL A 133 11.75 -12.89 -8.60
CA VAL A 133 10.48 -12.16 -8.77
C VAL A 133 9.42 -12.64 -7.78
N VAL A 134 9.33 -13.94 -7.51
CA VAL A 134 8.42 -14.47 -6.50
C VAL A 134 8.77 -13.94 -5.12
N ALA A 135 10.05 -13.98 -4.71
CA ALA A 135 10.48 -13.45 -3.42
C ALA A 135 10.20 -11.94 -3.28
N GLU A 136 10.37 -11.19 -4.37
CA GLU A 136 10.07 -9.77 -4.41
C GLU A 136 8.57 -9.47 -4.28
N VAL A 137 7.71 -10.28 -4.91
CA VAL A 137 6.25 -10.15 -4.75
C VAL A 137 5.80 -10.55 -3.34
N GLU A 138 6.40 -11.57 -2.75
CA GLU A 138 6.17 -11.93 -1.34
C GLU A 138 6.54 -10.77 -0.40
N ALA A 139 7.65 -10.08 -0.65
CA ALA A 139 8.05 -8.89 0.10
C ALA A 139 7.05 -7.73 -0.05
N GLU A 140 6.48 -7.55 -1.24
CA GLU A 140 5.44 -6.55 -1.50
C GLU A 140 4.13 -6.86 -0.77
N LEU A 141 3.68 -8.13 -0.80
CA LEU A 141 2.51 -8.60 -0.06
C LEU A 141 2.69 -8.38 1.44
N ALA A 142 3.83 -8.80 2.00
CA ALA A 142 4.16 -8.61 3.40
C ALA A 142 4.27 -7.12 3.80
N ALA A 143 4.63 -6.23 2.87
CA ALA A 143 4.63 -4.79 3.12
C ALA A 143 3.20 -4.23 3.26
N VAL A 144 2.27 -4.67 2.42
CA VAL A 144 0.86 -4.27 2.51
C VAL A 144 0.24 -4.80 3.81
N GLU A 145 0.50 -6.06 4.16
CA GLU A 145 -0.02 -6.68 5.38
C GLU A 145 0.47 -5.98 6.65
N ARG A 146 1.77 -5.64 6.71
CA ARG A 146 2.31 -4.85 7.83
C ARG A 146 1.68 -3.47 7.92
N ALA A 147 1.49 -2.80 6.78
CA ALA A 147 0.83 -1.50 6.76
C ALA A 147 -0.62 -1.56 7.26
N GLU A 148 -1.38 -2.61 6.91
CA GLU A 148 -2.73 -2.86 7.43
C GLU A 148 -2.74 -3.05 8.95
N LEU A 149 -1.69 -3.63 9.53
CA LEU A 149 -1.50 -3.81 10.97
C LEU A 149 -0.94 -2.55 11.67
N GLY A 150 -0.67 -1.47 10.91
CA GLY A 150 -0.10 -0.23 11.46
C GLY A 150 1.43 -0.23 11.59
N ASP A 151 2.12 -1.27 11.14
CA ASP A 151 3.58 -1.30 11.07
C ASP A 151 4.06 -0.73 9.72
N LEU A 152 4.61 0.48 9.75
CA LEU A 152 5.13 1.17 8.57
C LEU A 152 6.64 0.99 8.37
N SER A 153 7.25 -0.05 8.95
CA SER A 153 8.67 -0.33 8.80
C SER A 153 9.06 -0.89 7.42
N GLY A 154 10.32 -0.68 7.02
CA GLY A 154 10.85 -1.22 5.77
C GLY A 154 10.05 -0.72 4.56
N ARG A 155 9.60 -1.63 3.69
CA ARG A 155 8.80 -1.27 2.50
C ARG A 155 7.37 -0.79 2.83
N ALA A 156 6.82 -1.15 4.00
CA ALA A 156 5.47 -0.74 4.40
C ALA A 156 5.34 0.79 4.57
N VAL A 157 6.46 1.49 4.75
CA VAL A 157 6.57 2.95 4.85
C VAL A 157 5.89 3.70 3.71
N GLN A 158 5.71 3.06 2.55
CA GLN A 158 4.99 3.66 1.42
C GLN A 158 3.58 4.15 1.78
N ALA A 159 2.96 3.55 2.80
CA ALA A 159 1.65 3.94 3.30
C ALA A 159 1.57 5.42 3.70
N VAL A 160 2.68 6.03 4.14
CA VAL A 160 2.72 7.46 4.56
C VAL A 160 2.47 8.42 3.40
N GLN A 161 2.59 7.94 2.16
CA GLN A 161 2.31 8.71 0.94
C GLN A 161 0.95 8.37 0.31
N LEU A 162 0.17 7.49 0.94
CA LEU A 162 -1.08 6.99 0.40
C LEU A 162 -2.26 7.44 1.27
N THR A 163 -3.21 8.12 0.65
CA THR A 163 -4.47 8.47 1.33
C THR A 163 -5.39 7.26 1.35
N ARG A 164 -5.70 6.76 2.55
CA ARG A 164 -6.66 5.68 2.78
C ARG A 164 -8.08 6.27 2.87
N GLN A 165 -9.07 5.58 2.31
CA GLN A 165 -10.47 6.05 2.29
C GLN A 165 -11.09 6.10 3.70
N ASP A 166 -10.62 5.25 4.59
CA ASP A 166 -11.02 5.19 6.00
C ASP A 166 -9.77 5.17 6.87
N ALA A 167 -9.82 5.84 8.03
CA ALA A 167 -8.66 5.90 8.92
C ALA A 167 -8.37 4.50 9.48
N SER A 168 -7.09 4.15 9.59
CA SER A 168 -6.69 2.95 10.31
C SER A 168 -6.85 3.21 11.81
N PRO A 169 -7.68 2.44 12.55
CA PRO A 169 -7.86 2.67 13.99
C PRO A 169 -6.54 2.58 14.77
N VAL A 170 -5.65 1.67 14.36
CA VAL A 170 -4.34 1.49 15.01
C VAL A 170 -3.45 2.71 14.79
N GLN A 171 -3.42 3.25 13.57
CA GLN A 171 -2.60 4.42 13.26
C GLN A 171 -3.21 5.71 13.81
N ALA A 172 -4.54 5.83 13.87
CA ALA A 172 -5.20 6.97 14.50
C ALA A 172 -4.88 7.02 16.00
N ALA A 173 -4.91 5.86 16.68
CA ALA A 173 -4.52 5.77 18.08
C ALA A 173 -3.02 6.11 18.30
N ALA A 174 -2.14 5.71 17.39
CA ALA A 174 -0.73 6.09 17.44
C ALA A 174 -0.54 7.61 17.24
N ALA A 175 -1.27 8.21 16.31
CA ALA A 175 -1.27 9.65 16.08
C ALA A 175 -1.80 10.44 17.28
N ASP A 176 -2.87 9.96 17.93
CA ASP A 176 -3.40 10.54 19.16
C ASP A 176 -2.34 10.56 20.27
N GLN A 177 -1.54 9.49 20.40
CA GLN A 177 -0.45 9.44 21.38
C GLN A 177 0.71 10.41 21.06
N ILE A 178 0.97 10.69 19.78
CA ILE A 178 1.95 11.70 19.40
C ILE A 178 1.43 13.09 19.77
N LEU A 179 0.20 13.43 19.37
CA LEU A 179 -0.42 14.72 19.65
C LEU A 179 -0.61 14.99 21.15
N ALA A 180 -0.88 13.95 21.95
CA ALA A 180 -0.96 14.07 23.40
C ALA A 180 0.39 14.46 24.05
N ARG A 181 1.51 14.05 23.44
CA ARG A 181 2.87 14.36 23.93
C ARG A 181 3.40 15.67 23.36
N GLU A 182 3.17 15.90 22.07
CA GLU A 182 3.64 17.06 21.31
C GLU A 182 2.48 17.64 20.48
N PRO A 183 1.67 18.54 21.06
CA PRO A 183 0.44 19.03 20.43
C PRO A 183 0.65 19.83 19.14
N LEU A 184 1.82 20.43 18.99
CA LEU A 184 2.21 21.14 17.76
C LEU A 184 2.78 20.20 16.69
N GLY A 185 2.90 18.91 17.02
CA GLY A 185 3.41 17.87 16.16
C GLY A 185 4.93 17.86 16.03
N GLY A 186 5.43 16.78 15.42
CA GLY A 186 6.80 16.61 14.97
C GLY A 186 6.83 15.91 13.61
N GLU A 187 8.01 15.69 13.04
CA GLU A 187 8.17 15.01 11.75
C GLU A 187 7.50 13.62 11.73
N GLU A 188 7.39 12.96 12.89
CA GLU A 188 6.75 11.66 13.07
C GLU A 188 5.28 11.63 12.60
N LEU A 189 4.54 12.75 12.73
CA LEU A 189 3.15 12.84 12.23
C LEU A 189 3.05 12.79 10.70
N PHE A 190 4.11 13.17 9.99
CA PHE A 190 4.14 13.26 8.53
C PHE A 190 4.86 12.06 7.88
N LEU A 191 5.71 11.37 8.65
CA LEU A 191 6.61 10.33 8.13
C LEU A 191 6.40 8.96 8.76
N GLY A 192 5.69 8.88 9.90
CA GLY A 192 5.47 7.65 10.64
C GLY A 192 4.05 7.11 10.55
N LEU A 193 3.14 7.84 9.87
CA LEU A 193 1.71 7.57 9.90
C LEU A 193 1.08 7.79 8.53
N ASP A 194 -0.02 7.08 8.28
CA ASP A 194 -0.86 7.33 7.13
C ASP A 194 -1.57 8.69 7.28
N PRO A 195 -1.68 9.48 6.19
CA PRO A 195 -2.22 10.83 6.26
C PRO A 195 -3.67 10.91 6.79
N THR A 196 -4.50 9.91 6.50
CA THR A 196 -5.92 9.91 6.90
C THR A 196 -6.04 9.76 8.40
N SER A 197 -5.29 8.82 8.99
CA SER A 197 -5.25 8.60 10.43
C SER A 197 -4.68 9.78 11.20
N ALA A 198 -3.63 10.42 10.68
CA ALA A 198 -3.09 11.65 11.27
C ALA A 198 -4.11 12.79 11.28
N CYS A 199 -4.90 12.94 10.20
CA CYS A 199 -5.98 13.93 10.14
C CYS A 199 -7.10 13.66 11.15
N VAL A 200 -7.51 12.40 11.32
CA VAL A 200 -8.54 12.03 12.31
C VAL A 200 -8.07 12.35 13.74
N ALA A 201 -6.83 12.00 14.08
CA ALA A 201 -6.26 12.32 15.39
C ALA A 201 -6.16 13.84 15.63
N ALA A 202 -5.74 14.61 14.61
CA ALA A 202 -5.73 16.07 14.68
C ALA A 202 -7.12 16.64 14.91
N ALA A 203 -8.16 16.08 14.28
CA ALA A 203 -9.55 16.49 14.50
C ALA A 203 -10.04 16.15 15.91
N HIS A 204 -9.68 14.98 16.46
CA HIS A 204 -9.97 14.63 17.85
C HIS A 204 -9.31 15.62 18.82
N TRP A 205 -8.05 15.94 18.61
CA TRP A 205 -7.31 16.89 19.43
C TRP A 205 -7.92 18.30 19.38
N LEU A 206 -8.24 18.82 18.19
CA LEU A 206 -8.87 20.13 18.02
C LEU A 206 -10.25 20.19 18.68
N ARG A 207 -11.03 19.12 18.59
CA ARG A 207 -12.32 19.02 19.26
C ARG A 207 -12.15 19.07 20.78
N ALA A 208 -11.21 18.31 21.34
CA ALA A 208 -10.95 18.31 22.77
C ALA A 208 -10.50 19.70 23.27
N ALA A 209 -9.63 20.38 22.52
CA ALA A 209 -9.22 21.75 22.84
C ALA A 209 -10.39 22.74 22.83
N ALA A 210 -11.30 22.62 21.85
CA ALA A 210 -12.51 23.43 21.78
C ALA A 210 -13.46 23.17 22.97
N GLU A 211 -13.64 21.91 23.36
CA GLU A 211 -14.46 21.52 24.51
C GLU A 211 -13.89 22.08 25.83
N VAL A 212 -12.57 22.04 26.02
CA VAL A 212 -11.91 22.65 27.20
C VAL A 212 -12.08 24.17 27.22
N THR A 213 -11.90 24.83 26.07
CA THR A 213 -12.05 26.29 25.96
C THR A 213 -13.50 26.73 26.21
N ALA A 214 -14.48 25.96 25.74
CA ALA A 214 -15.89 26.23 25.97
C ALA A 214 -16.31 25.99 27.43
N ALA A 215 -15.60 25.13 28.17
CA ALA A 215 -15.86 24.83 29.57
C ALA A 215 -15.24 25.84 30.54
N GLU A 216 -14.30 26.70 30.10
CA GLU A 216 -13.75 27.77 30.95
C GLU A 216 -14.82 28.87 31.20
N PRO A 217 -15.27 29.07 32.45
CA PRO A 217 -16.16 30.17 32.76
C PRO A 217 -15.41 31.49 32.59
N VAL A 218 -16.00 32.41 31.81
CA VAL A 218 -15.58 33.82 31.79
C VAL A 218 -15.57 34.29 33.24
N LYS A 219 -14.38 34.59 33.79
CA LYS A 219 -14.28 35.26 35.10
C LYS A 219 -14.97 36.61 34.97
N SER A 220 -16.24 36.67 35.38
CA SER A 220 -16.93 37.91 35.64
C SER A 220 -16.15 38.59 36.76
N SER A 221 -15.37 39.60 36.38
CA SER A 221 -14.85 40.59 37.30
C SER A 221 -16.05 41.28 37.95
N GLU A 222 -16.52 40.73 39.08
CA GLU A 222 -17.32 41.50 40.01
C GLU A 222 -16.42 42.59 40.58
N THR A 223 -16.42 43.72 39.88
CA THR A 223 -16.09 45.02 40.44
C THR A 223 -16.94 45.19 41.69
N GLY A 224 -16.28 45.28 42.83
CA GLY A 224 -16.91 45.53 44.11
C GLY A 224 -17.81 46.76 44.06
N SER A 225 -18.92 46.66 44.75
CA SER A 225 -19.61 47.83 45.26
C SER A 225 -19.83 47.61 46.75
N CYS A 226 -18.93 48.19 47.55
CA CYS A 226 -19.27 48.65 48.88
C CYS A 226 -20.41 49.67 48.74
N SER A 227 -21.54 49.43 49.39
CA SER A 227 -22.35 50.41 50.13
C SER A 227 -23.47 49.67 50.85
#